data_AF-A0A257Q4U0-F1
#
_entry.id   AF-A0A257Q4U0-F1
#
_cell.length_a   1.000
_cell.length_b   1.000
_cell.length_c   1.000
_cell.angle_alpha   90.00
_cell.angle_beta   90.00
_cell.angle_gamma   90.00
#
_symmetry.space_group_name_H-M   'P 1'
#
loop_
_entity.id
_entity.type
_entity.pdbx_description
1 polymer ?
#
loop_
_entity_poly.entity_id
_entity_poly.type
_entity_poly.pdbx_seq_one_letter_code
_entity_poly.pdbx_strand_id
1 'polypeptide(L)'
;MTFGKNSGKGGTMKHFAPLLAAAPLLALAACGGASNPATKTKPVYCPSVAVLEQGNSLTQYLPGRNDVAAQITTASITGVAGDCDVKGDHAPLRLNFKVGFSASNGPADHGRPVSLPYFVAITQGDKIISKQPYSITLKFDGNASTASAVSKSIELQFPNDPSNLNYQVLVSFQR
;
A
#
# COMPACT_ATOMS: atom_id res chain seq x y z
N MET A 1 -27.31 93.39 -42.68
CA MET A 1 -27.84 92.46 -43.70
C MET A 1 -27.35 91.06 -43.36
N THR A 2 -28.27 90.13 -43.39
CA THR A 2 -28.38 88.91 -42.58
C THR A 2 -27.99 87.64 -43.35
N PHE A 3 -27.88 86.53 -42.61
CA PHE A 3 -27.67 85.14 -43.07
C PHE A 3 -26.25 84.79 -43.56
N GLY A 4 -25.70 83.60 -43.33
CA GLY A 4 -26.19 82.36 -42.70
C GLY A 4 -25.18 81.22 -42.95
N LYS A 5 -25.54 79.99 -42.52
CA LYS A 5 -24.93 78.67 -42.85
C LYS A 5 -23.90 78.08 -41.86
N ASN A 6 -24.25 76.93 -41.25
CA ASN A 6 -23.56 75.62 -41.35
C ASN A 6 -24.28 74.59 -40.44
N SER A 7 -24.54 73.36 -40.92
CA SER A 7 -23.74 72.12 -40.77
C SER A 7 -23.90 71.42 -39.41
N GLY A 8 -24.17 70.10 -39.42
CA GLY A 8 -24.08 69.28 -38.21
C GLY A 8 -24.91 68.00 -38.22
N LYS A 9 -24.22 66.87 -38.41
CA LYS A 9 -24.65 65.47 -38.23
C LYS A 9 -25.03 65.18 -36.76
N GLY A 10 -26.03 64.35 -36.51
CA GLY A 10 -26.30 63.80 -35.17
C GLY A 10 -27.06 62.46 -35.25
N GLY A 11 -26.43 61.40 -34.76
CA GLY A 11 -26.87 60.01 -34.88
C GLY A 11 -28.08 59.63 -34.02
N THR A 12 -28.85 58.69 -34.56
CA THR A 12 -30.02 57.99 -34.02
C THR A 12 -29.61 56.99 -32.93
N MET A 13 -30.15 57.04 -31.71
CA MET A 13 -31.42 56.42 -31.25
C MET A 13 -31.51 54.92 -31.55
N LYS A 14 -32.02 54.01 -30.70
CA LYS A 14 -32.55 54.00 -29.32
C LYS A 14 -32.74 52.51 -28.99
N HIS A 15 -32.63 52.16 -27.72
CA HIS A 15 -33.12 50.91 -27.15
C HIS A 15 -34.60 50.65 -27.51
N PHE A 16 -35.01 49.38 -27.65
CA PHE A 16 -36.23 48.74 -27.12
C PHE A 16 -36.47 47.38 -27.83
N ALA A 17 -36.67 46.32 -27.04
CA ALA A 17 -37.02 44.95 -27.47
C ALA A 17 -38.46 44.88 -28.02
N PRO A 18 -38.96 43.78 -28.66
CA PRO A 18 -39.26 42.52 -27.94
C PRO A 18 -39.33 41.16 -28.72
N LEU A 19 -39.49 40.08 -27.94
CA LEU A 19 -40.28 38.84 -28.14
C LEU A 19 -39.82 37.62 -29.01
N LEU A 20 -39.92 36.45 -28.35
CA LEU A 20 -40.20 35.05 -28.78
C LEU A 20 -39.06 34.08 -29.22
N ALA A 21 -38.76 33.07 -28.38
CA ALA A 21 -39.14 31.64 -28.60
C ALA A 21 -38.24 30.61 -27.85
N ALA A 22 -38.89 29.86 -26.94
CA ALA A 22 -38.71 28.45 -26.56
C ALA A 22 -37.32 27.88 -26.15
N ALA A 23 -37.14 27.69 -24.84
CA ALA A 23 -36.14 26.81 -24.24
C ALA A 23 -36.82 25.56 -23.64
N PRO A 24 -36.33 24.32 -23.87
CA PRO A 24 -36.85 23.15 -23.17
C PRO A 24 -36.24 23.06 -21.77
N LEU A 25 -37.11 23.05 -20.77
CA LEU A 25 -36.80 22.73 -19.37
C LEU A 25 -36.36 21.27 -19.28
N LEU A 26 -35.07 21.03 -19.04
CA LEU A 26 -34.60 19.73 -18.55
C LEU A 26 -35.13 19.52 -17.14
N ALA A 27 -36.09 18.62 -16.99
CA ALA A 27 -36.48 18.07 -15.70
C ALA A 27 -35.29 17.27 -15.14
N LEU A 28 -34.56 17.88 -14.20
CA LEU A 28 -33.63 17.14 -13.35
C LEU A 28 -34.46 16.21 -12.44
N ALA A 29 -34.55 14.94 -12.83
CA ALA A 29 -35.05 13.89 -11.98
C ALA A 29 -34.19 13.86 -10.69
N ALA A 30 -34.82 14.17 -9.58
CA ALA A 30 -34.28 13.98 -8.25
C ALA A 30 -34.02 12.49 -8.05
N CYS A 31 -32.76 12.08 -8.19
CA CYS A 31 -32.32 10.76 -7.77
C CYS A 31 -32.26 10.81 -6.24
N GLY A 32 -33.39 10.45 -5.59
CA GLY A 32 -33.46 10.12 -4.18
C GLY A 32 -32.59 8.90 -3.91
N GLY A 33 -31.29 9.14 -3.70
CA GLY A 33 -30.38 8.14 -3.17
C GLY A 33 -30.78 7.86 -1.73
N ALA A 34 -31.45 6.73 -1.52
CA ALA A 34 -31.73 6.17 -0.21
C ALA A 34 -30.45 6.15 0.62
N SER A 35 -30.36 7.06 1.59
CA SER A 35 -29.36 7.02 2.65
C SER A 35 -29.71 5.84 3.55
N ASN A 36 -29.20 4.66 3.20
CA ASN A 36 -29.17 3.52 4.09
C ASN A 36 -28.47 3.97 5.38
N PRO A 37 -29.08 3.82 6.58
CA PRO A 37 -28.41 4.13 7.82
C PRO A 37 -27.18 3.23 7.92
N ALA A 38 -26.01 3.87 7.94
CA ALA A 38 -24.73 3.20 8.13
C ALA A 38 -24.84 2.23 9.31
N THR A 39 -24.75 0.94 9.04
CA THR A 39 -24.48 -0.06 10.06
C THR A 39 -23.22 0.40 10.79
N LYS A 40 -23.33 0.67 12.09
CA LYS A 40 -22.18 1.08 12.90
C LYS A 40 -21.26 -0.13 13.07
N THR A 41 -20.41 -0.40 12.09
CA THR A 41 -19.35 -1.40 12.19
C THR A 41 -18.39 -0.95 13.29
N LYS A 42 -18.24 -1.77 14.34
CA LYS A 42 -17.25 -1.53 15.40
C LYS A 42 -15.86 -1.38 14.77
N PRO A 43 -15.06 -0.37 15.16
CA PRO A 43 -13.70 -0.23 14.64
C PRO A 43 -12.86 -1.46 14.99
N VAL A 44 -12.11 -1.96 14.01
CA VAL A 44 -11.15 -3.06 14.16
C VAL A 44 -9.78 -2.46 14.43
N TYR A 45 -9.19 -2.79 15.58
CA TYR A 45 -7.89 -2.27 16.00
C TYR A 45 -6.79 -3.23 15.55
N CYS A 46 -6.30 -3.05 14.32
CA CYS A 46 -5.22 -3.86 13.77
C CYS A 46 -3.83 -3.39 14.22
N PRO A 47 -2.98 -4.31 14.72
CA PRO A 47 -1.54 -4.06 14.79
C PRO A 47 -0.98 -3.76 13.40
N SER A 48 0.02 -2.89 13.34
CA SER A 48 0.72 -2.62 12.07
C SER A 48 1.72 -3.74 11.76
N VAL A 49 1.86 -4.09 10.48
CA VAL A 49 2.91 -4.99 9.99
C VAL A 49 3.87 -4.19 9.12
N ALA A 50 5.16 -4.27 9.42
CA ALA A 50 6.19 -3.53 8.70
C ALA A 50 7.46 -4.36 8.52
N VAL A 51 8.26 -3.97 7.52
CA VAL A 51 9.60 -4.48 7.31
C VAL A 51 10.58 -3.63 8.11
N LEU A 52 11.50 -4.25 8.82
CA LEU A 52 12.56 -3.53 9.52
C LEU A 52 13.62 -3.07 8.51
N GLU A 53 13.76 -1.76 8.31
CA GLU A 53 14.67 -1.18 7.30
C GLU A 53 16.11 -1.68 7.42
N GLN A 54 16.66 -1.76 8.65
CA GLN A 54 18.04 -2.19 8.88
C GLN A 54 18.32 -3.66 8.53
N GLY A 55 17.27 -4.47 8.37
CA GLY A 55 17.35 -5.86 7.98
C GLY A 55 16.36 -6.23 6.88
N ASN A 56 16.05 -5.29 5.99
CA ASN A 56 15.23 -5.50 4.80
C ASN A 56 15.99 -6.26 3.70
N SER A 57 17.32 -6.35 3.81
CA SER A 57 18.20 -6.95 2.82
C SER A 57 19.25 -7.85 3.47
N LEU A 58 19.67 -8.87 2.74
CA LEU A 58 20.68 -9.84 3.16
C LEU A 58 21.52 -10.27 1.96
N THR A 59 22.82 -10.33 2.17
CA THR A 59 23.77 -10.88 1.20
C THR A 59 24.41 -12.12 1.80
N GLN A 60 24.33 -13.23 1.07
CA GLN A 60 24.92 -14.50 1.47
C GLN A 60 26.20 -14.74 0.67
N TYR A 61 27.25 -15.17 1.36
CA TYR A 61 28.56 -15.44 0.78
C TYR A 61 28.97 -16.91 1.00
N LEU A 62 29.98 -17.36 0.25
CA LEU A 62 30.67 -18.62 0.54
C LEU A 62 31.29 -18.57 1.95
N PRO A 63 31.31 -19.70 2.69
CA PRO A 63 31.93 -19.76 4.01
C PRO A 63 33.37 -19.24 4.01
N GLY A 64 33.70 -18.36 4.96
CA GLY A 64 35.05 -17.82 5.13
C GLY A 64 35.45 -16.74 4.11
N ARG A 65 34.54 -16.32 3.22
CA ARG A 65 34.78 -15.25 2.25
C ARG A 65 33.66 -14.21 2.28
N ASN A 66 34.01 -12.97 1.96
CA ASN A 66 33.07 -11.84 1.92
C ASN A 66 33.35 -10.89 0.73
N ASP A 67 34.15 -11.34 -0.24
CA ASP A 67 34.43 -10.60 -1.46
C ASP A 67 33.34 -10.79 -2.52
N VAL A 68 33.28 -9.88 -3.50
CA VAL A 68 32.24 -9.88 -4.54
C VAL A 68 32.19 -11.21 -5.31
N ALA A 69 33.34 -11.83 -5.58
CA ALA A 69 33.40 -13.12 -6.28
C ALA A 69 32.89 -14.30 -5.44
N ALA A 70 32.76 -14.15 -4.12
CA ALA A 70 32.19 -15.14 -3.22
C ALA A 70 30.71 -14.93 -2.91
N GLN A 71 30.09 -13.86 -3.43
CA GLN A 71 28.67 -13.59 -3.22
C GLN A 71 27.84 -14.69 -3.88
N ILE A 72 27.05 -15.40 -3.07
CA ILE A 72 26.08 -16.40 -3.53
C ILE A 72 24.82 -15.68 -3.97
N THR A 73 24.27 -14.79 -3.15
CA THR A 73 23.04 -14.05 -3.49
C THR A 73 22.98 -12.72 -2.76
N THR A 74 22.25 -11.77 -3.32
CA THR A 74 21.71 -10.62 -2.58
C THR A 74 20.20 -10.69 -2.62
N ALA A 75 19.55 -10.52 -1.49
CA ALA A 75 18.11 -10.65 -1.35
C ALA A 75 17.51 -9.48 -0.58
N SER A 76 16.24 -9.22 -0.86
CA SER A 76 15.46 -8.13 -0.27
C SER A 76 14.05 -8.61 0.08
N ILE A 77 13.50 -8.10 1.17
CA ILE A 77 12.08 -8.20 1.49
C ILE A 77 11.37 -7.15 0.66
N THR A 78 10.47 -7.56 -0.22
CA THR A 78 9.79 -6.66 -1.16
C THR A 78 8.54 -6.00 -0.57
N GLY A 79 8.03 -6.55 0.53
CA GLY A 79 6.90 -5.98 1.26
C GLY A 79 6.14 -7.02 2.08
N VAL A 80 5.09 -6.54 2.73
CA VAL A 80 4.13 -7.36 3.48
C VAL A 80 2.73 -7.07 2.98
N ALA A 81 1.92 -8.11 2.84
CA ALA A 81 0.52 -8.00 2.47
C ALA A 81 -0.31 -8.86 3.41
N GLY A 82 -1.32 -8.26 4.02
CA GLY A 82 -2.13 -8.95 5.01
C GLY A 82 -3.47 -8.30 5.24
N ASP A 83 -4.27 -8.99 6.03
CA ASP A 83 -5.61 -8.62 6.43
C ASP A 83 -5.81 -8.92 7.92
N CYS A 84 -6.76 -8.20 8.51
CA CYS A 84 -7.25 -8.49 9.84
C CYS A 84 -8.72 -8.85 9.78
N ASP A 85 -9.11 -9.85 10.57
CA ASP A 85 -10.50 -10.20 10.76
C ASP A 85 -10.83 -10.45 12.23
N VAL A 86 -12.10 -10.21 12.58
CA VAL A 86 -12.68 -10.57 13.87
C VAL A 86 -13.93 -11.39 13.59
N LYS A 87 -13.99 -12.64 14.09
CA LYS A 87 -15.17 -13.52 13.92
C LYS A 87 -16.14 -13.40 15.09
N GLY A 88 -16.76 -12.22 15.24
CA GLY A 88 -17.76 -11.93 16.27
C GLY A 88 -17.23 -11.10 17.45
N ASP A 89 -18.13 -10.53 18.25
CA ASP A 89 -17.79 -9.42 19.15
C ASP A 89 -16.77 -9.76 20.25
N HIS A 90 -16.71 -11.02 20.67
CA HIS A 90 -15.80 -11.50 21.72
C HIS A 90 -14.64 -12.37 21.19
N ALA A 91 -14.54 -12.55 19.87
CA ALA A 91 -13.47 -13.32 19.27
C ALA A 91 -12.14 -12.54 19.31
N PRO A 92 -10.98 -13.24 19.40
CA PRO A 92 -9.70 -12.59 19.21
C PRO A 92 -9.60 -12.00 17.80
N LEU A 93 -8.83 -10.92 17.68
CA LEU A 93 -8.43 -10.39 16.39
C LEU A 93 -7.43 -11.36 15.74
N ARG A 94 -7.67 -11.71 14.48
CA ARG A 94 -6.77 -12.54 13.69
C ARG A 94 -6.11 -11.67 12.63
N LEU A 95 -4.79 -11.61 12.69
CA LEU A 95 -3.95 -10.93 11.71
C LEU A 95 -3.31 -12.00 10.82
N ASN A 96 -3.65 -11.99 9.54
CA ASN A 96 -3.09 -12.87 8.53
C ASN A 96 -2.24 -12.08 7.57
N PHE A 97 -0.99 -12.49 7.36
CA PHE A 97 -0.14 -11.81 6.38
C PHE A 97 0.83 -12.74 5.70
N LYS A 98 1.34 -12.29 4.56
CA LYS A 98 2.41 -12.89 3.78
C LYS A 98 3.51 -11.87 3.55
N VAL A 99 4.71 -12.38 3.37
CA VAL A 99 5.92 -11.60 3.14
C VAL A 99 6.43 -11.92 1.74
N GLY A 100 6.69 -10.88 0.96
CA GLY A 100 7.33 -10.99 -0.35
C GLY A 100 8.85 -10.89 -0.24
N PHE A 101 9.54 -11.69 -1.05
CA PHE A 101 10.99 -11.73 -1.13
C PHE A 101 11.43 -11.71 -2.59
N SER A 102 12.56 -11.06 -2.85
CA SER A 102 13.31 -11.17 -4.09
C SER A 102 14.77 -11.47 -3.80
N ALA A 103 15.42 -12.15 -4.73
CA ALA A 103 16.85 -12.43 -4.70
C ALA A 103 17.45 -12.28 -6.09
N SER A 104 18.70 -11.86 -6.13
CA SER A 104 19.55 -11.76 -7.31
C SER A 104 20.76 -12.65 -7.14
N ASN A 105 21.05 -13.44 -8.19
CA ASN A 105 22.21 -14.33 -8.22
C ASN A 105 23.52 -13.55 -8.12
N GLY A 106 24.41 -14.04 -7.27
CA GLY A 106 25.79 -13.59 -7.20
C GLY A 106 26.72 -14.44 -8.07
N PRO A 107 27.97 -14.01 -8.26
CA PRO A 107 28.95 -14.72 -9.10
C PRO A 107 29.29 -16.13 -8.61
N ALA A 108 29.10 -16.40 -7.32
CA ALA A 108 29.32 -17.71 -6.71
C ALA A 108 28.05 -18.59 -6.67
N ASP A 109 26.91 -18.13 -7.22
CA ASP A 109 25.76 -19.00 -7.39
C ASP A 109 25.99 -19.98 -8.54
N HIS A 110 25.51 -21.21 -8.34
CA HIS A 110 25.62 -22.30 -9.29
C HIS A 110 24.22 -22.78 -9.73
N GLY A 111 23.25 -21.86 -9.78
CA GLY A 111 21.86 -22.15 -10.16
C GLY A 111 21.12 -22.98 -9.12
N ARG A 112 21.50 -22.88 -7.85
CA ARG A 112 20.87 -23.66 -6.76
C ARG A 112 19.79 -22.84 -6.08
N PRO A 113 18.71 -23.47 -5.59
CA PRO A 113 17.78 -22.81 -4.70
C PRO A 113 18.50 -22.26 -3.47
N VAL A 114 18.21 -21.01 -3.11
CA VAL A 114 18.77 -20.37 -1.93
C VAL A 114 17.73 -20.35 -0.84
N SER A 115 18.10 -20.79 0.37
CA SER A 115 17.24 -20.70 1.56
C SER A 115 17.73 -19.61 2.49
N LEU A 116 16.88 -18.63 2.76
CA LEU A 116 17.20 -17.44 3.54
C LEU A 116 16.42 -17.44 4.85
N PRO A 117 17.10 -17.32 5.99
CA PRO A 117 16.44 -17.22 7.28
C PRO A 117 15.89 -15.80 7.47
N TYR A 118 14.66 -15.69 7.97
CA TYR A 118 14.04 -14.44 8.36
C TYR A 118 13.30 -14.63 9.69
N PHE A 119 12.83 -13.55 10.30
CA PHE A 119 12.03 -13.64 11.51
C PHE A 119 10.84 -12.70 11.45
N VAL A 120 9.85 -13.03 12.27
CA VAL A 120 8.73 -12.15 12.62
C VAL A 120 8.86 -11.85 14.11
N ALA A 121 8.88 -10.57 14.46
CA ALA A 121 8.89 -10.09 15.83
C ALA A 121 7.60 -9.32 16.14
N ILE A 122 7.04 -9.53 17.32
CA ILE A 122 5.94 -8.73 17.85
C ILE A 122 6.54 -7.82 18.90
N THR A 123 6.35 -6.52 18.74
CA THR A 123 6.79 -5.50 19.69
C THR A 123 5.59 -4.75 20.26
N GLN A 124 5.80 -4.15 21.43
CA GLN A 124 4.89 -3.19 22.04
C GLN A 124 5.73 -2.00 22.51
N GLY A 125 5.67 -0.89 21.76
CA GLY A 125 6.69 0.17 21.87
C GLY A 125 8.10 -0.39 21.62
N ASP A 126 9.04 -0.09 22.51
CA ASP A 126 10.45 -0.53 22.40
C ASP A 126 10.70 -1.97 22.88
N LYS A 127 9.67 -2.63 23.42
CA LYS A 127 9.82 -3.99 23.99
C LYS A 127 9.48 -5.04 22.95
N ILE A 128 10.39 -5.99 22.76
CA ILE A 128 10.10 -7.22 22.01
C ILE A 128 9.30 -8.16 22.90
N ILE A 129 8.09 -8.49 22.48
CA ILE A 129 7.18 -9.41 23.17
C ILE A 129 7.46 -10.85 22.74
N SER A 130 7.66 -11.06 21.44
CA SER A 130 7.95 -12.37 20.86
C SER A 130 8.77 -12.22 19.58
N LYS A 131 9.57 -13.24 19.25
CA LYS A 131 10.33 -13.32 18.00
C LYS A 131 10.36 -14.78 17.55
N GLN A 132 9.93 -15.04 16.32
CA GLN A 132 9.86 -16.37 15.74
C GLN A 132 10.69 -16.45 14.45
N PRO A 133 11.61 -17.43 14.33
CA PRO A 133 12.39 -17.64 13.11
C PRO A 133 11.58 -18.40 12.05
N TYR A 134 11.85 -18.08 10.80
CA TYR A 134 11.29 -18.69 9.60
C TYR A 134 12.38 -18.84 8.52
N SER A 135 12.05 -19.55 7.45
CA SER A 135 12.91 -19.70 6.28
C SER A 135 12.10 -19.57 5.01
N ILE A 136 12.68 -18.94 3.99
CA ILE A 136 12.11 -18.85 2.65
C ILE A 136 13.11 -19.40 1.64
N THR A 137 12.64 -20.22 0.71
CA THR A 137 13.46 -20.76 -0.38
C THR A 137 13.10 -20.05 -1.67
N LEU A 138 14.09 -19.42 -2.31
CA LEU A 138 13.98 -18.83 -3.64
C LEU A 138 14.62 -19.76 -4.66
N LYS A 139 13.94 -19.94 -5.79
CA LYS A 139 14.39 -20.80 -6.90
C LYS A 139 14.59 -19.92 -8.12
N PHE A 140 15.77 -20.04 -8.74
CA PHE A 140 16.08 -19.37 -9.99
C PHE A 140 15.70 -20.31 -11.12
N ASP A 141 14.77 -19.88 -11.98
CA ASP A 141 14.28 -20.71 -13.07
C ASP A 141 15.23 -20.60 -14.28
N GLY A 142 15.81 -21.74 -14.68
CA GLY A 142 16.72 -21.81 -15.81
C GLY A 142 17.93 -20.89 -15.64
N ASN A 143 18.05 -19.89 -16.53
CA ASN A 143 19.14 -18.92 -16.54
C ASN A 143 18.74 -17.55 -15.94
N ALA A 144 17.66 -17.49 -15.16
CA ALA A 144 17.21 -16.24 -14.54
C ALA A 144 18.26 -15.71 -13.55
N SER A 145 18.53 -14.41 -13.63
CA SER A 145 19.41 -13.72 -12.68
C SER A 145 18.70 -13.28 -11.40
N THR A 146 17.37 -13.36 -11.39
CA THR A 146 16.52 -13.00 -10.25
C THR A 146 15.51 -14.10 -9.95
N ALA A 147 15.10 -14.17 -8.69
CA ALA A 147 14.05 -15.06 -8.20
C ALA A 147 13.16 -14.30 -7.21
N SER A 148 11.90 -14.69 -7.13
CA SER A 148 10.94 -14.13 -6.19
C SER A 148 10.18 -15.24 -5.49
N ALA A 149 9.82 -15.01 -4.23
CA ALA A 149 9.01 -15.94 -3.46
C ALA A 149 8.08 -15.18 -2.51
N VAL A 150 6.97 -15.81 -2.16
CA VAL A 150 6.04 -15.30 -1.14
C VAL A 150 5.95 -16.35 -0.04
N SER A 151 5.99 -15.91 1.22
CA SER A 151 5.84 -16.80 2.35
C SER A 151 4.49 -17.51 2.36
N LYS A 152 4.40 -18.60 3.13
CA LYS A 152 3.10 -19.09 3.59
C LYS A 152 2.40 -18.00 4.42
N SER A 153 1.07 -18.12 4.53
CA SER A 153 0.30 -17.23 5.40
C SER A 153 0.73 -17.43 6.85
N ILE A 154 1.01 -16.33 7.54
CA ILE A 154 1.33 -16.29 8.96
C ILE A 154 0.10 -15.73 9.66
N GLU A 155 -0.48 -16.51 10.58
CA GLU A 155 -1.62 -16.10 11.40
C GLU A 155 -1.13 -15.75 12.81
N LEU A 156 -1.46 -14.55 13.27
CA LEU A 156 -1.22 -14.09 14.64
C LEU A 156 -2.55 -13.72 15.29
N GLN A 157 -2.67 -13.98 16.59
CA GLN A 157 -3.86 -13.66 17.36
C GLN A 157 -3.56 -12.58 18.39
N PHE A 158 -4.44 -11.58 18.45
CA PHE A 158 -4.37 -10.46 19.38
C PHE A 158 -5.70 -10.33 20.14
N PRO A 159 -5.69 -9.77 21.37
CA PRO A 159 -6.92 -9.37 22.06
C PRO A 159 -7.77 -8.43 21.18
N ASN A 160 -9.11 -8.47 21.26
CA ASN A 160 -9.96 -7.55 20.48
C ASN A 160 -10.24 -6.25 21.23
N ASP A 161 -9.18 -5.50 21.52
CA ASP A 161 -9.27 -4.24 22.27
C ASP A 161 -8.30 -3.17 21.72
N PRO A 162 -8.47 -1.88 22.12
CA PRO A 162 -7.68 -0.78 21.58
C PRO A 162 -6.16 -0.89 21.82
N SER A 163 -5.70 -1.72 22.76
CA SER A 163 -4.27 -1.90 23.05
C SER A 163 -3.49 -2.44 21.86
N ASN A 164 -4.16 -3.10 20.91
CA ASN A 164 -3.60 -3.59 19.64
C ASN A 164 -2.88 -2.52 18.82
N LEU A 165 -3.32 -1.26 18.94
CA LEU A 165 -2.68 -0.14 18.23
C LEU A 165 -1.24 0.13 18.71
N ASN A 166 -0.87 -0.36 19.89
CA ASN A 166 0.48 -0.25 20.42
C ASN A 166 1.38 -1.43 20.00
N TYR A 167 0.80 -2.46 19.39
CA TYR A 167 1.56 -3.60 18.89
C TYR A 167 2.03 -3.33 17.46
N GLN A 168 3.26 -3.75 17.19
CA GLN A 168 3.83 -3.74 15.86
C GLN A 168 4.42 -5.10 15.55
N VAL A 169 4.15 -5.59 14.34
CA VAL A 169 4.73 -6.82 13.81
C VAL A 169 5.83 -6.43 12.83
N LEU A 170 7.06 -6.81 13.14
CA LEU A 170 8.25 -6.49 12.38
C LEU A 170 8.77 -7.73 11.67
N VAL A 171 9.08 -7.60 10.39
CA VAL A 171 9.68 -8.66 9.56
C VAL A 171 11.07 -8.25 9.13
N SER A 172 12.03 -9.17 9.25
CA SER A 172 13.43 -8.90 8.88
C SER A 172 14.20 -10.17 8.59
N PHE A 173 15.24 -10.10 7.77
CA PHE A 173 16.18 -11.20 7.63
C PHE A 173 16.93 -11.48 8.94
N GLN A 174 17.21 -12.75 9.19
CA GLN A 174 18.02 -13.19 10.31
C GLN A 174 19.49 -13.28 9.86
N ARG A 175 20.38 -12.64 10.61
CA ARG A 175 21.84 -12.76 10.44
C ARG A 175 22.45 -13.59 11.56
#